data_AF-A0A7C0X0H7-F1
#
_entry.id   AF-A0A7C0X0H7-F1
#
_cell.length_a   1.000
_cell.length_b   1.000
_cell.length_c   1.000
_cell.angle_alpha   90.00
_cell.angle_beta   90.00
_cell.angle_gamma   90.00
#
_symmetry.space_group_name_H-M   'P 1'
#
loop_
_entity.id
_entity.type
_entity.pdbx_description
1 polymer ?
#
loop_
_entity_poly.entity_id
_entity_poly.type
_entity_poly.pdbx_seq_one_letter_code
_entity_poly.pdbx_strand_id
1 'polypeptide(L)'
;MRGVGTTTRGLEEVAISEITEIVGKNARKAHPGLVTFDCTELDLFMLNFLARSLHRIIMLLIEESFSDAEDIYRKVKEVDFSGYIDENQSFAVRAKRCGTHDFTSMDVASWVGQAVIDSFMEATGKRLTVNLDEPDVIVRVEVRDE
;
A
#
# COMPACT_ATOMS: atom_id res chain seq x y z
N MET A 1 -9.96 -5.97 -8.18
CA MET A 1 -9.19 -5.35 -7.08
C MET A 1 -8.88 -3.92 -7.43
N ARG A 2 -8.32 -3.14 -6.50
CA ARG A 2 -7.86 -1.76 -6.76
C ARG A 2 -6.34 -1.68 -6.66
N GLY A 3 -5.77 -0.85 -7.51
CA GLY A 3 -4.34 -0.55 -7.52
C GLY A 3 -4.10 0.94 -7.26
N VAL A 4 -2.90 1.23 -6.78
CA VAL A 4 -2.39 2.58 -6.57
C VAL A 4 -1.11 2.76 -7.38
N GLY A 5 -1.05 3.86 -8.12
CA GLY A 5 0.11 4.26 -8.90
C GLY A 5 0.69 5.56 -8.35
N THR A 6 2.00 5.59 -8.08
CA THR A 6 2.69 6.86 -7.81
C THR A 6 3.27 7.43 -9.09
N THR A 7 3.19 8.75 -9.27
CA THR A 7 3.73 9.45 -10.44
C THR A 7 4.27 10.83 -10.05
N THR A 8 4.88 11.53 -10.99
CA THR A 8 5.32 12.92 -10.79
C THR A 8 4.10 13.82 -10.66
N ARG A 9 4.11 14.71 -9.66
CA ARG A 9 3.03 15.68 -9.44
C ARG A 9 2.80 16.50 -10.72
N GLY A 10 1.56 16.56 -11.19
CA GLY A 10 1.17 17.24 -12.43
C GLY A 10 1.17 16.33 -13.67
N LEU A 11 1.67 15.10 -13.59
CA LEU A 11 1.58 14.10 -14.65
C LEU A 11 0.47 13.06 -14.41
N GLU A 12 -0.47 13.31 -13.50
CA GLU A 12 -1.50 12.33 -13.14
C GLU A 12 -2.40 11.98 -14.34
N GLU A 13 -2.75 12.96 -15.19
CA GLU A 13 -3.55 12.73 -16.41
C GLU A 13 -2.81 11.88 -17.45
N VAL A 14 -1.48 12.03 -17.54
CA VAL A 14 -0.63 11.19 -18.39
C VAL A 14 -0.62 9.76 -17.88
N ALA A 15 -0.47 9.58 -16.56
CA ALA A 15 -0.52 8.25 -15.94
C ALA A 15 -1.89 7.58 -16.07
N ILE A 16 -2.98 8.33 -15.92
CA ILE A 16 -4.34 7.83 -16.11
C ILE A 16 -4.54 7.35 -17.56
N SER A 17 -4.10 8.15 -18.53
CA SER A 17 -4.20 7.80 -19.95
C SER A 17 -3.36 6.55 -20.27
N GLU A 18 -2.13 6.47 -19.76
CA GLU A 18 -1.25 5.31 -19.93
C GLU A 18 -1.86 4.03 -19.32
N ILE A 19 -2.48 4.11 -18.14
CA ILE A 19 -3.16 2.96 -17.54
C ILE A 19 -4.31 2.48 -18.43
N THR A 20 -5.13 3.40 -18.94
CA THR A 20 -6.24 3.06 -19.84
C THR A 20 -5.74 2.45 -21.15
N GLU A 21 -4.64 2.94 -21.71
CA GLU A 21 -4.06 2.38 -22.94
C GLU A 21 -3.48 0.97 -22.76
N ILE A 22 -2.77 0.72 -21.65
CA ILE A 22 -2.08 -0.57 -21.43
C ILE A 22 -3.06 -1.67 -21.01
N VAL A 23 -3.96 -1.37 -20.06
CA VAL A 23 -4.81 -2.40 -19.42
C VAL A 23 -6.31 -2.20 -19.67
N GLY A 24 -6.72 -1.12 -20.36
CA GLY A 24 -8.14 -0.86 -20.64
C GLY A 24 -8.97 -0.60 -19.38
N LYS A 25 -8.35 -0.19 -18.27
CA LYS A 25 -9.01 0.05 -16.99
C LYS A 25 -9.21 1.53 -16.71
N ASN A 26 -10.24 1.82 -15.93
CA ASN A 26 -10.50 3.17 -15.44
C ASN A 26 -9.47 3.51 -14.35
N ALA A 27 -8.92 4.70 -14.47
CA ALA A 27 -8.04 5.31 -13.48
C ALA A 27 -8.55 6.71 -13.14
N ARG A 28 -8.26 7.15 -11.92
CA ARG A 28 -8.57 8.51 -11.47
C ARG A 28 -7.45 9.06 -10.60
N LYS A 29 -7.34 10.38 -10.58
CA LYS A 29 -6.47 11.08 -9.64
C LYS A 29 -7.04 10.92 -8.24
N ALA A 30 -6.20 10.44 -7.32
CA ALA A 30 -6.55 10.40 -5.90
C ALA A 30 -6.16 11.71 -5.23
N HIS A 31 -4.91 12.11 -5.41
CA HIS A 31 -4.35 13.38 -4.96
C HIS A 31 -3.09 13.70 -5.78
N PRO A 32 -2.47 14.88 -5.62
CA PRO A 32 -1.25 15.20 -6.34
C PRO A 32 -0.17 14.10 -6.19
N GLY A 33 0.34 13.60 -7.31
CA GLY A 33 1.34 12.53 -7.42
C GLY A 33 0.82 11.10 -7.25
N LEU A 34 -0.49 10.87 -7.15
CA LEU A 34 -1.06 9.54 -6.91
C LEU A 34 -2.37 9.31 -7.66
N VAL A 35 -2.44 8.17 -8.33
CA VAL A 35 -3.62 7.71 -9.08
C VAL A 35 -4.11 6.40 -8.48
N THR A 36 -5.42 6.18 -8.52
CA THR A 36 -6.03 4.88 -8.20
C THR A 36 -6.74 4.33 -9.43
N PHE A 37 -6.77 3.02 -9.57
CA PHE A 37 -7.35 2.36 -10.74
C PHE A 37 -7.91 0.98 -10.39
N ASP A 38 -8.87 0.54 -11.18
CA ASP A 38 -9.37 -0.83 -11.12
C ASP A 38 -8.36 -1.76 -11.81
N CYS A 39 -8.16 -2.95 -11.27
CA CYS A 39 -7.23 -3.91 -11.86
C CYS A 39 -7.57 -5.36 -11.52
N THR A 40 -7.02 -6.25 -12.34
CA THR A 40 -6.73 -7.66 -12.04
C THR A 40 -5.27 -7.80 -11.62
N GLU A 41 -4.88 -8.98 -11.14
CA GLU A 41 -3.49 -9.27 -10.81
C GLU A 41 -2.56 -9.15 -12.03
N LEU A 42 -3.00 -9.64 -13.20
CA LEU A 42 -2.26 -9.52 -14.45
C LEU A 42 -2.03 -8.06 -14.85
N ASP A 43 -3.02 -7.18 -14.61
CA ASP A 43 -2.88 -5.75 -14.92
C ASP A 43 -1.77 -5.10 -14.08
N LEU A 44 -1.57 -5.52 -12.82
CA LEU A 44 -0.48 -5.02 -11.98
C LEU A 44 0.89 -5.38 -12.57
N PHE A 45 1.06 -6.63 -13.04
CA PHE A 45 2.30 -7.06 -13.70
C PHE A 45 2.52 -6.33 -15.02
N MET A 46 1.49 -6.17 -15.84
CA MET A 46 1.55 -5.46 -17.11
C MET A 46 1.95 -4.01 -16.92
N LEU A 47 1.34 -3.30 -15.97
CA LEU A 47 1.69 -1.92 -15.65
C LEU A 47 3.12 -1.82 -15.09
N ASN A 48 3.53 -2.74 -14.23
CA ASN A 48 4.90 -2.74 -13.70
C ASN A 48 5.96 -2.95 -14.79
N PHE A 49 5.62 -3.69 -15.85
CA PHE A 49 6.55 -3.96 -16.95
C PHE A 49 6.53 -2.88 -18.05
N LEU A 50 5.37 -2.31 -18.36
CA LEU A 50 5.16 -1.46 -19.54
C LEU A 50 5.04 0.04 -19.23
N ALA A 51 4.53 0.41 -18.06
CA ALA A 51 4.26 1.82 -17.74
C ALA A 51 5.56 2.61 -17.60
N ARG A 52 5.57 3.82 -18.15
CA ARG A 52 6.73 4.72 -18.15
C ARG A 52 6.50 5.98 -17.32
N SER A 53 5.25 6.32 -17.06
CA SER A 53 4.87 7.47 -16.24
C SER A 53 4.62 7.12 -14.77
N LEU A 54 4.51 5.83 -14.44
CA LEU A 54 4.34 5.32 -13.08
C LEU A 54 5.70 4.98 -12.44
N HIS A 55 5.94 5.49 -11.24
CA HIS A 55 7.14 5.18 -10.46
C HIS A 55 6.99 3.91 -9.63
N ARG A 56 5.79 3.63 -9.13
CA ARG A 56 5.45 2.45 -8.32
C ARG A 56 4.03 2.03 -8.59
N ILE A 57 3.82 0.73 -8.69
CA ILE A 57 2.53 0.07 -8.81
C ILE A 57 2.32 -0.72 -7.51
N ILE A 58 1.21 -0.46 -6.82
CA ILE A 58 0.94 -0.99 -5.48
C ILE A 58 -0.45 -1.61 -5.47
N MET A 59 -0.59 -2.81 -4.91
CA MET A 59 -1.89 -3.43 -4.65
C MET A 59 -2.54 -2.75 -3.43
N LEU A 60 -3.75 -2.22 -3.59
CA LEU A 60 -4.48 -1.60 -2.48
C LEU A 60 -5.18 -2.67 -1.65
N LEU A 61 -4.76 -2.84 -0.41
CA LEU A 61 -5.36 -3.82 0.52
C LEU A 61 -6.56 -3.24 1.28
N ILE A 62 -6.43 -2.00 1.75
CA ILE A 62 -7.44 -1.31 2.56
C ILE A 62 -7.36 0.21 2.32
N GLU A 63 -8.51 0.88 2.32
CA GLU A 63 -8.66 2.34 2.25
C GLU A 63 -9.85 2.73 3.13
N GLU A 64 -9.58 3.26 4.33
CA GLU A 64 -10.58 3.53 5.37
C GLU A 64 -10.22 4.84 6.10
N SER A 65 -11.23 5.49 6.70
CA SER A 65 -11.00 6.55 7.68
C SER A 65 -10.51 5.95 9.01
N PHE A 66 -10.02 6.78 9.93
CA PHE A 66 -9.62 6.32 11.27
C PHE A 66 -9.95 7.38 12.32
N SER A 67 -10.25 6.97 13.55
CA SER A 67 -10.51 7.90 14.66
C SER A 67 -9.25 8.24 15.45
N ASP A 68 -8.36 7.28 15.63
CA ASP A 68 -7.18 7.35 16.47
C ASP A 68 -6.15 6.29 16.06
N ALA A 69 -5.02 6.28 16.76
CA ALA A 69 -3.92 5.35 16.54
C ALA A 69 -4.31 3.86 16.73
N GLU A 70 -5.18 3.57 17.70
CA GLU A 70 -5.62 2.22 17.99
C GLU A 70 -6.51 1.68 16.87
N ASP A 71 -7.37 2.54 16.31
CA ASP A 71 -8.22 2.20 15.18
C ASP A 71 -7.40 1.83 13.93
N ILE A 72 -6.27 2.51 13.68
CA ILE A 72 -5.34 2.13 12.60
C ILE A 72 -4.82 0.70 12.80
N TYR A 73 -4.36 0.37 14.02
CA TYR A 73 -3.87 -0.98 14.31
C TYR A 73 -4.95 -2.04 14.08
N ARG A 74 -6.16 -1.83 14.61
CA ARG A 74 -7.26 -2.80 14.48
C ARG A 74 -7.64 -3.04 13.02
N LYS A 75 -7.86 -1.97 12.26
CA LYS A 75 -8.25 -2.05 10.84
C LYS A 75 -7.20 -2.75 9.99
N VAL A 76 -5.92 -2.49 10.24
CA VAL A 76 -4.85 -3.19 9.54
C VAL A 76 -4.79 -4.67 9.94
N LYS A 77 -4.99 -4.99 11.22
CA LYS A 77 -4.97 -6.37 11.70
C LYS A 77 -6.07 -7.23 11.07
N GLU A 78 -7.20 -6.64 10.69
CA GLU A 78 -8.30 -7.35 10.00
C GLU A 78 -7.93 -7.82 8.58
N VAL A 79 -6.87 -7.28 7.98
CA VAL A 79 -6.37 -7.74 6.68
C VAL A 79 -5.62 -9.05 6.88
N ASP A 80 -6.01 -10.11 6.17
CA ASP A 80 -5.30 -11.38 6.16
C ASP A 80 -4.00 -11.28 5.33
N PHE A 81 -2.86 -11.12 6.02
CA PHE A 81 -1.56 -11.02 5.38
C PHE A 81 -0.99 -12.36 4.90
N SER A 82 -1.57 -13.49 5.32
CA SER A 82 -1.10 -14.82 4.91
C SER A 82 -1.29 -15.09 3.41
N GLY A 83 -2.21 -14.37 2.76
CA GLY A 83 -2.40 -14.40 1.31
C GLY A 83 -1.37 -13.60 0.52
N TYR A 84 -0.51 -12.80 1.17
CA TYR A 84 0.40 -11.85 0.48
C TYR A 84 1.88 -11.98 0.86
N ILE A 85 2.19 -12.61 2.01
CA ILE A 85 3.56 -12.76 2.52
C ILE A 85 3.76 -14.24 2.84
N ASP A 86 4.88 -14.82 2.41
CA ASP A 86 5.27 -16.18 2.80
C ASP A 86 5.96 -16.20 4.18
N GLU A 87 5.87 -17.31 4.91
CA GLU A 87 6.49 -17.43 6.25
C GLU A 87 8.01 -17.23 6.26
N ASN A 88 8.67 -17.47 5.12
CA ASN A 88 10.12 -17.31 4.96
C ASN A 88 10.52 -15.92 4.45
N GLN A 89 9.55 -15.06 4.09
CA GLN A 89 9.80 -13.71 3.63
C GLN A 89 9.95 -12.74 4.81
N SER A 90 10.86 -11.79 4.64
CA SER A 90 10.97 -10.62 5.48
C SER A 90 10.08 -9.49 4.98
N PHE A 91 9.64 -8.62 5.89
CA PHE A 91 8.86 -7.44 5.50
C PHE A 91 9.34 -6.17 6.20
N ALA A 92 8.95 -5.02 5.63
CA ALA A 92 9.05 -3.73 6.28
C ALA A 92 7.81 -2.88 6.03
N VAL A 93 7.51 -2.01 7.00
CA VAL A 93 6.50 -0.97 6.83
C VAL A 93 7.14 0.34 6.41
N ARG A 94 6.59 0.97 5.37
CA ARG A 94 6.93 2.33 4.95
C ARG A 94 5.71 3.22 5.10
N ALA A 95 5.68 3.98 6.18
CA ALA A 95 4.60 4.90 6.48
C ALA A 95 4.90 6.31 5.96
N LYS A 96 3.86 6.97 5.45
CA LYS A 96 3.88 8.37 5.03
C LYS A 96 2.70 9.08 5.67
N ARG A 97 2.99 10.03 6.57
CA ARG A 97 1.99 10.89 7.18
C ARG A 97 1.94 12.24 6.45
N CYS A 98 0.75 12.72 6.13
CA CYS A 98 0.51 14.05 5.58
C CYS A 98 -0.60 14.72 6.40
N GLY A 99 -0.41 15.99 6.78
CA GLY A 99 -1.37 16.70 7.63
C GLY A 99 -0.89 16.87 9.08
N THR A 100 -1.83 17.09 10.01
CA THR A 100 -1.54 17.42 11.42
C THR A 100 -2.11 16.36 12.35
N HIS A 101 -1.21 15.64 13.01
CA HIS A 101 -1.56 14.55 13.93
C HIS A 101 -0.62 14.63 15.15
N ASP A 102 -1.02 13.99 16.25
CA ASP A 102 -0.24 13.87 17.49
C ASP A 102 0.81 12.74 17.45
N PHE A 103 0.89 12.02 16.33
CA PHE A 103 1.84 10.92 16.09
C PHE A 103 2.73 11.13 14.87
N THR A 104 3.82 10.37 14.80
CA THR A 104 4.80 10.41 13.69
C THR A 104 4.58 9.28 12.68
N SER A 105 5.22 9.39 11.51
CA SER A 105 5.26 8.25 10.57
C SER A 105 5.95 7.03 11.17
N MET A 106 6.87 7.20 12.12
CA MET A 106 7.56 6.09 12.77
C MET A 106 6.61 5.33 13.72
N ASP A 107 5.75 6.06 14.43
CA ASP A 107 4.70 5.46 15.27
C ASP A 107 3.72 4.64 14.43
N VAL A 108 3.23 5.22 13.32
CA VAL A 108 2.37 4.51 12.37
C VAL A 108 3.05 3.25 11.83
N ALA A 109 4.33 3.35 11.42
CA ALA A 109 5.06 2.19 10.93
C ALA A 109 5.18 1.08 11.99
N SER A 110 5.37 1.46 13.26
CA SER A 110 5.41 0.52 14.38
C SER A 110 4.07 -0.17 14.63
N TRP A 111 2.97 0.59 14.68
CA TRP A 111 1.63 0.03 14.91
C TRP A 111 1.19 -0.89 13.78
N VAL A 112 1.36 -0.45 12.54
CA VAL A 112 1.06 -1.24 11.34
C VAL A 112 1.95 -2.48 11.29
N GLY A 113 3.23 -2.36 11.63
CA GLY A 113 4.15 -3.49 11.66
C GLY A 113 3.72 -4.56 12.66
N GLN A 114 3.28 -4.13 13.85
CA GLN A 114 2.73 -5.03 14.85
C GLN A 114 1.42 -5.68 14.38
N ALA A 115 0.51 -4.91 13.75
CA ALA A 115 -0.75 -5.43 13.21
C ALA A 115 -0.53 -6.49 12.12
N VAL A 116 0.43 -6.27 11.21
CA VAL A 116 0.82 -7.24 10.17
C VAL A 116 1.32 -8.54 10.79
N ILE A 117 2.18 -8.45 11.81
CA ILE A 117 2.71 -9.64 12.49
C ILE A 117 1.62 -10.40 13.22
N ASP A 118 0.74 -9.70 13.94
CA ASP A 118 -0.33 -10.33 14.72
C ASP A 118 -1.36 -10.99 13.81
N SER A 119 -1.78 -10.33 12.73
CA SER A 119 -2.65 -10.91 11.70
C SER A 119 -2.03 -12.19 11.10
N PHE A 120 -0.77 -12.10 10.66
CA PHE A 120 -0.09 -13.25 10.08
C PHE A 120 0.06 -14.41 11.07
N MET A 121 0.37 -14.09 12.33
CA MET A 121 0.52 -15.08 13.40
C MET A 121 -0.81 -15.75 13.76
N GLU A 122 -1.91 -15.01 13.77
CA GLU A 122 -3.25 -15.57 13.99
C GLU A 122 -3.65 -16.53 12.85
N ALA A 123 -3.28 -16.22 11.61
CA ALA A 123 -3.59 -17.06 10.45
C ALA A 123 -2.69 -18.31 10.33
N THR A 124 -1.40 -18.19 10.66
CA THR A 124 -0.39 -19.22 10.34
C THR A 124 0.28 -19.88 11.54
N GLY A 125 0.17 -19.27 12.73
CA GLY A 125 0.93 -19.67 13.92
C GLY A 125 2.42 -19.32 13.86
N LYS A 126 2.87 -18.54 12.87
CA LYS A 126 4.27 -18.14 12.67
C LYS A 126 4.44 -16.64 12.82
N ARG A 127 5.64 -16.21 13.22
CA ARG A 127 6.00 -14.79 13.30
C ARG A 127 6.78 -14.38 12.06
N LEU A 128 6.33 -13.34 11.35
CA LEU A 128 7.10 -12.74 10.26
C LEU A 128 8.38 -12.08 10.76
N THR A 129 9.41 -12.12 9.91
CA THR A 129 10.69 -11.46 10.17
C THR A 129 10.65 -10.02 9.65
N VAL A 130 11.09 -9.06 10.46
CA VAL A 130 11.21 -7.66 10.04
C VAL A 130 12.63 -7.41 9.53
N ASN A 131 12.77 -6.89 8.32
CA ASN A 131 14.03 -6.41 7.77
C ASN A 131 13.86 -4.97 7.27
N LEU A 132 14.41 -3.99 7.98
CA LEU A 132 14.22 -2.58 7.64
C LEU A 132 15.10 -2.12 6.48
N ASP A 133 16.14 -2.86 6.10
CA ASP A 133 17.11 -2.48 5.08
C ASP A 133 16.75 -3.08 3.72
N GLU A 134 16.63 -4.41 3.65
CA GLU A 134 16.35 -5.17 2.41
C GLU A 134 15.18 -6.15 2.61
N PRO A 135 13.94 -5.66 2.75
CA PRO A 135 12.77 -6.52 2.91
C PRO A 135 12.37 -7.19 1.60
N ASP A 136 11.85 -8.43 1.68
CA ASP A 136 11.23 -9.11 0.54
C ASP A 136 9.88 -8.48 0.18
N VAL A 137 9.10 -8.08 1.20
CA VAL A 137 7.79 -7.43 1.03
C VAL A 137 7.76 -6.07 1.71
N ILE A 138 7.27 -5.05 0.99
CA ILE A 138 7.08 -3.70 1.55
C ILE A 138 5.59 -3.40 1.68
N VAL A 139 5.13 -3.31 2.92
CA VAL A 139 3.80 -2.79 3.25
C VAL A 139 3.85 -1.27 3.32
N ARG A 140 3.06 -0.59 2.49
CA ARG A 140 2.98 0.88 2.47
C ARG A 140 1.71 1.34 3.14
N VAL A 141 1.84 2.35 3.99
CA VAL A 141 0.70 3.04 4.62
C VAL A 141 0.85 4.54 4.36
N GLU A 142 -0.22 5.16 3.88
CA GLU A 142 -0.32 6.61 3.78
C GLU A 142 -1.47 7.06 4.68
N VAL A 143 -1.17 7.97 5.61
CA VAL A 143 -2.13 8.58 6.53
C VAL A 143 -2.27 10.05 6.14
N ARG A 144 -3.51 10.52 6.01
CA ARG A 144 -3.83 11.88 5.57
C ARG A 144 -4.97 12.45 6.41
N ASP A 145 -4.91 13.76 6.65
CA ASP A 145 -6.10 14.53 7.01
C ASP A 145 -7.11 14.43 5.84
N GLU A 146 -8.42 14.46 6.14
CA GLU A 146 -9.48 14.49 5.11
C GLU A 146 -9.25 15.57 4.03
#